data_AF-A0A7K1G625-F1
#
_entry.id   AF-A0A7K1G625-F1
#
_cell.length_a   1.000
_cell.length_b   1.000
_cell.length_c   1.000
_cell.angle_alpha   90.00
_cell.angle_beta   90.00
_cell.angle_gamma   90.00
#
_symmetry.space_group_name_H-M   'P 1'
#
loop_
_entity.id
_entity.type
_entity.pdbx_description
1 polymer ?
#
loop_
_entity_poly.entity_id
_entity_poly.type
_entity_poly.pdbx_seq_one_letter_code
_entity_poly.pdbx_strand_id
1 'polypeptide(L)'
;MKTIAKILLLLTVFFIINSCTEEQIIDSVTDCWGQSSKLEIQYSLDPLNSKRVNYVLKYDGSGSLSSIKWTFGDGKTETVNGLKVTHTYENVGSYEVKADITVTKDQEKCPVTESKTVQIN
;
A
#
# COMPACT_ATOMS: atom_id res chain seq x y z
N MET A 1 57.21 10.44 30.47
CA MET A 1 56.13 10.92 31.37
C MET A 1 55.28 11.93 30.64
N LYS A 2 54.04 11.57 30.30
CA LYS A 2 52.83 12.43 30.21
C LYS A 2 51.72 11.63 29.50
N THR A 3 50.71 11.33 30.31
CA THR A 3 49.42 10.69 30.04
C THR A 3 48.62 11.38 28.91
N ILE A 4 47.82 10.62 28.15
CA ILE A 4 46.43 10.98 27.74
C ILE A 4 45.71 9.69 27.31
N ALA A 5 44.63 9.37 28.04
CA ALA A 5 43.62 8.41 27.65
C ALA A 5 42.68 9.04 26.60
N LYS A 6 42.32 8.30 25.53
CA LYS A 6 41.15 8.55 24.67
C LYS A 6 40.67 7.18 24.14
N ILE A 7 39.74 6.55 24.84
CA ILE A 7 38.28 6.60 24.58
C ILE A 7 37.96 5.98 23.21
N LEU A 8 37.63 4.70 23.33
CA LEU A 8 36.79 3.82 22.52
C LEU A 8 35.90 4.51 21.47
N LEU A 9 36.15 4.15 20.20
CA LEU A 9 35.21 3.97 19.08
C LEU A 9 33.88 4.74 19.14
N LEU A 10 33.90 6.01 18.76
CA LEU A 10 32.74 6.70 18.18
C LEU A 10 33.17 7.32 16.84
N LEU A 11 32.94 6.60 15.74
CA LEU A 11 32.93 7.16 14.40
C LEU A 11 31.48 7.52 14.07
N THR A 12 31.04 8.66 14.61
CA THR A 12 30.02 9.47 13.95
C THR A 12 30.72 10.53 13.10
N VAL A 13 30.02 10.95 12.04
CA VAL A 13 30.20 12.14 11.17
C VAL A 13 30.42 11.72 9.72
N PHE A 14 29.75 12.25 8.70
CA PHE A 14 28.48 12.97 8.48
C PHE A 14 28.47 13.16 6.96
N PHE A 15 27.33 12.92 6.31
CA PHE A 15 26.94 13.42 4.97
C PHE A 15 28.03 13.48 3.87
N ILE A 16 27.96 12.55 2.92
CA ILE A 16 28.17 12.89 1.51
C ILE A 16 26.84 12.61 0.80
N ILE A 17 26.08 13.69 0.64
CA ILE A 17 24.96 13.79 -0.30
C ILE A 17 25.53 13.87 -1.72
N ASN A 18 24.82 13.22 -2.65
CA ASN A 18 24.98 13.27 -4.10
C ASN A 18 26.20 12.55 -4.68
N SER A 19 26.08 11.23 -4.86
CA SER A 19 26.40 10.57 -6.13
C SER A 19 26.02 9.10 -5.99
N CYS A 20 24.82 8.72 -6.44
CA CYS A 20 24.37 7.34 -6.46
C CYS A 20 25.40 6.47 -7.21
N THR A 21 25.93 5.46 -6.53
CA THR A 21 26.54 4.28 -7.16
C THR A 21 25.84 3.06 -6.57
N GLU A 22 24.68 2.74 -7.14
CA GLU A 22 23.92 1.53 -6.84
C GLU A 22 24.44 0.39 -7.72
N GLU A 23 25.35 -0.42 -7.18
CA GLU A 23 25.51 -1.77 -7.69
C GLU A 23 24.62 -2.72 -6.86
N GLN A 24 23.43 -2.95 -7.43
CA GLN A 24 22.72 -4.22 -7.45
C GLN A 24 21.80 -4.65 -6.29
N ILE A 25 21.37 -3.78 -5.36
CA ILE A 25 20.38 -4.17 -4.33
C ILE A 25 19.16 -3.20 -4.20
N ILE A 26 19.12 -2.05 -4.88
CA ILE A 26 18.10 -0.99 -4.61
C ILE A 26 17.14 -0.69 -5.78
N ASP A 27 17.29 -1.33 -6.96
CA ASP A 27 16.39 -1.06 -8.09
C ASP A 27 14.96 -1.61 -7.89
N SER A 28 14.80 -2.79 -7.29
CA SER A 28 13.48 -3.43 -7.13
C SER A 28 12.63 -2.82 -6.00
N VAL A 29 13.26 -2.36 -4.93
CA VAL A 29 12.58 -1.75 -3.77
C VAL A 29 12.05 -0.37 -4.15
N THR A 30 12.81 0.39 -4.95
CA THR A 30 12.42 1.72 -5.43
C THR A 30 11.24 1.63 -6.40
N ASP A 31 11.20 0.60 -7.25
CA ASP A 31 10.13 0.40 -8.21
C ASP A 31 8.81 -0.02 -7.56
N CYS A 32 8.84 -0.96 -6.61
CA CYS A 32 7.63 -1.38 -5.90
C CYS A 32 7.03 -0.26 -5.04
N TRP A 33 7.86 0.50 -4.32
CA TRP A 33 7.37 1.61 -3.51
C TRP A 33 6.74 2.72 -4.37
N GLY A 34 7.32 2.98 -5.55
CA GLY A 34 6.77 3.90 -6.54
C GLY A 34 5.41 3.47 -7.11
N GLN A 35 5.11 2.17 -7.16
CA GLN A 35 3.79 1.69 -7.61
C GLN A 35 2.73 1.77 -6.51
N SER A 36 3.09 1.53 -5.25
CA SER A 36 2.14 1.58 -4.12
C SER A 36 1.51 2.96 -3.96
N SER A 37 2.30 4.02 -4.09
CA SER A 37 1.81 5.41 -3.97
C SER A 37 0.80 5.85 -5.05
N LYS A 38 0.57 5.01 -6.08
CA LYS A 38 -0.36 5.29 -7.20
C LYS A 38 -1.68 4.53 -7.10
N LEU A 39 -1.92 3.83 -5.98
CA LEU A 39 -3.15 3.12 -5.70
C LEU A 39 -4.04 3.96 -4.78
N GLU A 40 -5.33 4.02 -5.07
CA GLU A 40 -6.31 4.69 -4.22
C GLU A 40 -7.63 3.92 -4.19
N ILE A 41 -8.16 3.69 -2.98
CA ILE A 41 -9.54 3.19 -2.81
C ILE A 41 -10.52 4.38 -2.80
N GLN A 42 -11.35 4.42 -3.84
CA GLN A 42 -12.51 5.29 -3.94
C GLN A 42 -13.78 4.50 -3.63
N TYR A 43 -14.78 5.16 -3.07
CA TYR A 43 -16.05 4.51 -2.75
C TYR A 43 -17.24 5.45 -2.95
N SER A 44 -18.43 4.86 -3.09
CA SER A 44 -19.71 5.56 -3.14
C SER A 44 -20.80 4.70 -2.50
N LEU A 45 -21.72 5.33 -1.77
CA LEU A 45 -22.90 4.66 -1.21
C LEU A 45 -23.96 4.48 -2.30
N ASP A 46 -24.68 3.38 -2.28
CA ASP A 46 -25.82 3.16 -3.17
C ASP A 46 -26.99 4.08 -2.75
N PRO A 47 -27.59 4.84 -3.68
CA PRO A 47 -28.67 5.78 -3.36
C PRO A 47 -29.96 5.09 -2.89
N LEU A 48 -30.14 3.80 -3.20
CA LEU A 48 -31.31 3.02 -2.81
C LEU A 48 -31.06 2.18 -1.55
N ASN A 49 -29.80 1.96 -1.18
CA ASN A 49 -29.42 1.17 -0.01
C ASN A 49 -28.14 1.73 0.63
N SER A 50 -28.28 2.48 1.73
CA SER A 50 -27.15 3.11 2.43
C SER A 50 -26.13 2.11 3.00
N LYS A 51 -26.50 0.85 3.17
CA LYS A 51 -25.61 -0.24 3.60
C LYS A 51 -24.83 -0.88 2.46
N ARG A 52 -25.17 -0.57 1.21
CA ARG A 52 -24.48 -1.09 0.03
C ARG A 52 -23.47 -0.05 -0.46
N VAL A 53 -22.22 -0.46 -0.57
CA VAL A 53 -21.10 0.41 -0.96
C VAL A 53 -20.44 -0.14 -2.22
N ASN A 54 -20.24 0.73 -3.19
CA ASN A 54 -19.50 0.45 -4.40
C ASN A 54 -18.08 0.97 -4.25
N TYR A 55 -17.10 0.08 -4.33
CA TYR A 55 -15.68 0.39 -4.26
C TYR A 55 -15.07 0.38 -5.66
N VAL A 56 -14.12 1.29 -5.88
CA VAL A 56 -13.30 1.37 -7.08
C VAL A 56 -11.85 1.55 -6.64
N LEU A 57 -11.00 0.60 -7.04
CA LEU A 57 -9.56 0.76 -6.96
C LEU A 57 -9.10 1.59 -8.16
N LYS A 58 -8.53 2.77 -7.89
CA LYS A 58 -7.83 3.56 -8.88
C LYS A 58 -6.36 3.18 -8.88
N TYR A 59 -5.79 3.08 -10.08
CA TYR A 59 -4.39 2.77 -10.26
C TYR A 59 -3.85 3.56 -11.45
N ASP A 60 -2.93 4.48 -11.17
CA ASP A 60 -2.30 5.36 -12.17
C ASP A 60 -0.82 4.97 -12.42
N GLY A 61 -0.45 3.75 -12.04
CA GLY A 61 0.88 3.19 -12.29
C GLY A 61 1.01 2.48 -13.63
N SER A 62 2.19 1.93 -13.89
CA SER A 62 2.54 1.30 -15.17
C SER A 62 2.53 -0.23 -15.16
N GLY A 63 2.27 -0.85 -14.00
CA GLY A 63 2.21 -2.29 -13.84
C GLY A 63 0.85 -2.90 -14.18
N SER A 64 0.77 -4.22 -14.17
CA SER A 64 -0.48 -4.96 -14.30
C SER A 64 -0.97 -5.45 -12.94
N LEU A 65 -2.28 -5.38 -12.69
CA LEU A 65 -2.92 -5.93 -11.50
C LEU A 65 -3.47 -7.32 -11.82
N SER A 66 -3.16 -8.32 -10.99
CA SER A 66 -3.61 -9.71 -11.22
C SER A 66 -4.98 -9.98 -10.61
N SER A 67 -5.05 -9.95 -9.28
CA SER A 67 -6.25 -10.18 -8.48
C SER A 67 -6.21 -9.29 -7.25
N ILE A 68 -7.38 -8.80 -6.84
CA ILE A 68 -7.52 -7.92 -5.69
C ILE A 68 -8.35 -8.67 -4.66
N LYS A 69 -7.79 -8.90 -3.47
CA LYS A 69 -8.52 -9.44 -2.33
C LYS A 69 -8.97 -8.29 -1.44
N TRP A 70 -10.27 -8.17 -1.26
CA TRP A 70 -10.90 -7.20 -0.40
C TRP A 70 -11.22 -7.81 0.96
N THR A 71 -11.00 -7.05 2.03
CA THR A 71 -11.49 -7.34 3.38
C THR A 71 -12.27 -6.12 3.85
N PHE A 72 -13.55 -6.29 4.17
CA PHE A 72 -14.46 -5.14 4.35
C PHE A 72 -14.55 -4.61 5.79
N GLY A 73 -13.86 -5.24 6.74
CA GLY A 73 -13.87 -4.87 8.15
C GLY A 73 -15.03 -5.46 8.96
N ASP A 74 -16.02 -6.07 8.30
CA ASP A 74 -17.14 -6.80 8.93
C ASP A 74 -16.88 -8.32 9.01
N GLY A 75 -15.67 -8.76 8.68
CA GLY A 75 -15.26 -10.16 8.63
C GLY A 75 -15.48 -10.83 7.28
N LYS A 76 -16.12 -10.17 6.31
CA LYS A 76 -16.29 -10.69 4.96
C LYS A 76 -15.11 -10.31 4.06
N THR A 77 -14.84 -11.18 3.10
CA THR A 77 -13.78 -11.00 2.10
C THR A 77 -14.26 -11.39 0.72
N GLU A 78 -13.77 -10.71 -0.31
CA GLU A 78 -14.06 -11.02 -1.70
C GLU A 78 -12.80 -10.91 -2.56
N THR A 79 -12.62 -11.81 -3.52
CA THR A 79 -11.50 -11.74 -4.48
C THR A 79 -12.06 -11.49 -5.87
N VAL A 80 -11.59 -10.43 -6.52
CA VAL A 80 -12.03 -10.02 -7.86
C VAL A 80 -10.84 -9.82 -8.80
N ASN A 81 -11.05 -10.07 -10.08
CA ASN A 81 -10.06 -9.81 -11.14
C ASN A 81 -10.27 -8.42 -11.79
N GLY A 82 -11.09 -7.56 -11.19
CA GLY A 82 -11.42 -6.24 -11.70
C GLY A 82 -11.28 -5.16 -10.64
N LEU A 83 -11.23 -3.90 -11.06
CA LEU A 83 -11.03 -2.74 -10.18
C LEU A 83 -12.26 -2.37 -9.35
N LYS A 84 -13.40 -3.03 -9.54
CA LYS A 84 -14.66 -2.68 -8.90
C LYS A 84 -15.18 -3.85 -8.10
N VAL A 85 -15.71 -3.55 -6.92
CA VAL A 85 -16.42 -4.52 -6.08
C VAL A 85 -17.55 -3.80 -5.35
N THR A 86 -18.64 -4.52 -5.07
CA THR A 86 -19.76 -3.97 -4.32
C THR A 86 -20.00 -4.84 -3.10
N HIS A 87 -20.05 -4.22 -1.93
CA HIS A 87 -20.29 -4.93 -0.67
C HIS A 87 -21.55 -4.39 -0.01
N THR A 88 -22.27 -5.26 0.70
CA THR A 88 -23.43 -4.85 1.51
C THR A 88 -23.19 -5.23 2.97
N TYR A 89 -23.13 -4.20 3.82
CA TYR A 89 -22.95 -4.35 5.25
C TYR A 89 -24.26 -4.74 5.94
N GLU A 90 -24.17 -5.59 6.96
CA GLU A 90 -25.35 -5.98 7.75
C GLU A 90 -25.71 -4.90 8.77
N ASN A 91 -24.69 -4.33 9.42
CA ASN A 91 -24.81 -3.36 10.50
C ASN A 91 -24.24 -2.01 10.08
N VAL A 92 -24.77 -0.95 10.70
CA VAL A 92 -24.21 0.41 10.58
C VAL A 92 -22.96 0.53 11.45
N GLY A 93 -22.02 1.39 11.06
CA GLY A 93 -20.77 1.54 11.79
C GLY A 93 -19.61 2.01 10.92
N SER A 94 -18.45 2.14 11.56
CA SER A 94 -17.18 2.47 10.94
C SER A 94 -16.44 1.19 10.57
N TYR A 95 -16.08 1.03 9.30
CA TYR A 95 -15.37 -0.15 8.81
C TYR A 95 -14.06 0.23 8.13
N GLU A 96 -12.98 -0.47 8.46
CA GLU A 96 -11.72 -0.40 7.73
C GLU A 96 -11.74 -1.43 6.59
N VAL A 97 -11.72 -0.92 5.36
CA VAL A 97 -11.68 -1.72 4.13
C VAL A 97 -10.24 -1.84 3.66
N LYS A 98 -9.79 -3.06 3.37
CA LYS A 98 -8.45 -3.35 2.87
C LYS A 98 -8.52 -3.99 1.50
N ALA A 99 -7.63 -3.58 0.61
CA ALA A 99 -7.40 -4.23 -0.68
C ALA A 99 -5.96 -4.73 -0.72
N ASP A 100 -5.79 -6.05 -0.75
CA ASP A 100 -4.50 -6.71 -0.96
C ASP A 100 -4.34 -6.98 -2.46
N ILE A 101 -3.30 -6.40 -3.05
CA ILE A 101 -3.07 -6.36 -4.49
C ILE A 101 -1.65 -6.85 -4.77
N THR A 102 -1.44 -7.50 -5.91
CA THR A 102 -0.10 -7.71 -6.46
C THR A 102 0.02 -6.96 -7.76
N VAL A 103 0.88 -5.94 -7.77
CA VAL A 103 1.29 -5.22 -8.97
C VAL A 103 2.44 -5.99 -9.59
N THR A 104 2.36 -6.29 -10.89
CA THR A 104 3.48 -6.88 -11.63
C THR A 104 4.03 -5.87 -12.61
N LYS A 105 5.33 -5.59 -12.55
CA LYS A 105 6.04 -4.68 -13.47
C LYS A 105 7.42 -5.29 -13.74
N ASP A 106 7.84 -5.37 -15.00
CA ASP A 106 9.16 -5.87 -15.40
C ASP A 106 9.55 -7.22 -14.76
N GLN A 107 8.57 -8.14 -14.64
CA GLN A 107 8.66 -9.47 -14.00
C GLN A 107 8.76 -9.46 -12.46
N GLU A 108 8.84 -8.29 -11.85
CA GLU A 108 8.78 -8.13 -10.39
C GLU A 108 7.33 -8.13 -9.91
N LYS A 109 7.10 -8.73 -8.73
CA LYS A 109 5.80 -8.79 -8.07
C LYS A 109 5.85 -7.98 -6.79
N CYS A 110 5.09 -6.90 -6.76
CA CYS A 110 4.99 -5.99 -5.63
C CYS A 110 3.66 -6.23 -4.91
N PRO A 111 3.66 -6.90 -3.74
CA PRO A 111 2.48 -6.95 -2.90
C PRO A 111 2.23 -5.55 -2.30
N VAL A 112 1.02 -5.05 -2.45
CA VAL A 112 0.57 -3.76 -1.92
C VAL A 112 -0.72 -3.97 -1.15
N THR A 113 -0.84 -3.33 0.01
CA THR A 113 -2.08 -3.29 0.79
C THR A 113 -2.52 -1.85 0.92
N GLU A 114 -3.68 -1.53 0.36
CA GLU A 114 -4.33 -0.23 0.53
C GLU A 114 -5.47 -0.34 1.53
N SER A 115 -5.68 0.72 2.33
CA SER A 115 -6.74 0.75 3.35
C SER A 115 -7.53 2.04 3.31
N LYS A 116 -8.85 1.93 3.55
CA LYS A 116 -9.77 3.07 3.59
C LYS A 116 -10.85 2.86 4.64
N THR A 117 -11.06 3.85 5.50
CA THR A 117 -12.18 3.86 6.44
C THR A 117 -13.45 4.36 5.75
N VAL A 118 -14.56 3.65 5.95
CA VAL A 118 -15.90 4.02 5.45
C VAL A 118 -16.88 4.06 6.62
N GLN A 119 -17.75 5.07 6.63
CA GLN A 119 -18.87 5.17 7.56
C GLN A 119 -20.15 4.68 6.89
N ILE A 120 -20.82 3.71 7.51
CA ILE A 120 -22.10 3.16 7.08
C ILE A 120 -23.18 3.68 8.01
N ASN A 121 -24.18 4.37 7.44
CA ASN A 121 -25.26 5.05 8.17
C ASN A 121 -26.63 4.45 7.86
#